data_AF-A0A8H4FDF9-F1
#
_entry.id   AF-A0A8H4FDF9-F1
#
_cell.length_a   1.000
_cell.length_b   1.000
_cell.length_c   1.000
_cell.angle_alpha   90.00
_cell.angle_beta   90.00
_cell.angle_gamma   90.00
#
_symmetry.space_group_name_H-M   'P 1'
#
loop_
_entity.id
_entity.type
_entity.pdbx_description
1 polymer ?
#
loop_
_entity_poly.entity_id
_entity_poly.type
_entity_poly.pdbx_seq_one_letter_code
_entity_poly.pdbx_strand_id
1 'polypeptide(L)'
;MNAYNPRRVSYLRAPGAGGMPKPWVSPYPSLSSIGYPPSTRSADERFASAVWHRTFNHIDYAAYKAACDAERAAKPERDADVFSVTASSYRSGFSRLGAMLTIYPYRDMGWLVTMVFIAGSICFCLNGIFTLIPLLSPALDFPGQDAGIQTTKTLGGALFALSGLMGLLAAFNVDRGVLDPKKDAPDAYKPALLGSDEWVWWANWYELRTVFLPSLAFRAGILQFLAGSSFTVSAVSGIPGVLDLSHPSAGIIFVTSPLLIGGGLFVIAGLLMIYLSQDKWYIPKILDASWQNGLWNLVGAGAFLAVGVVTLLAKTAAVAIAALFLTGGLGFLMAALIQWYIIMEFYPTDPYMEDPATAAEIPSQSIY
;
A
#
# COMPACT_ATOMS: atom_id res chain seq x y z
N MET A 1 -8.35 -2.07 1.76
CA MET A 1 -7.32 -1.89 2.81
C MET A 1 -5.97 -1.78 2.13
N ASN A 2 -5.12 -0.83 2.48
CA ASN A 2 -3.72 -0.94 2.08
C ASN A 2 -3.01 -1.71 3.19
N ALA A 3 -2.75 -3.01 2.97
CA ALA A 3 -2.06 -3.84 3.97
C ALA A 3 -0.63 -3.33 4.26
N TYR A 4 -0.12 -2.47 3.40
CA TYR A 4 1.24 -1.95 3.38
C TYR A 4 1.28 -0.51 3.91
N ASN A 5 0.58 -0.30 5.02
CA ASN A 5 0.73 0.88 5.83
C ASN A 5 2.20 0.94 6.31
N PRO A 6 2.93 2.05 6.11
CA PRO A 6 4.33 2.20 6.48
C PRO A 6 4.64 1.93 7.97
N ARG A 7 3.70 2.29 8.88
CA ARG A 7 3.81 1.96 10.32
C ARG A 7 3.78 0.46 10.58
N ARG A 8 3.39 -0.34 9.57
CA ARG A 8 3.25 -1.80 9.61
C ARG A 8 4.34 -2.58 8.90
N VAL A 9 5.22 -1.86 8.23
CA VAL A 9 6.44 -2.39 7.62
C VAL A 9 7.49 -2.61 8.71
N SER A 10 7.37 -1.92 9.84
CA SER A 10 8.11 -2.25 11.06
C SER A 10 7.87 -3.69 11.55
N TYR A 11 6.80 -4.38 11.13
CA TYR A 11 6.55 -5.80 11.45
C TYR A 11 7.09 -6.80 10.41
N LEU A 12 7.54 -6.31 9.24
CA LEU A 12 8.44 -7.09 8.36
C LEU A 12 9.85 -7.13 8.95
N ARG A 13 10.17 -6.20 9.86
CA ARG A 13 11.35 -6.27 10.71
C ARG A 13 11.08 -7.31 11.81
N ALA A 14 11.69 -8.48 11.70
CA ALA A 14 11.65 -9.49 12.77
C ALA A 14 12.09 -8.84 14.10
N PRO A 15 11.30 -8.96 15.19
CA PRO A 15 11.73 -8.48 16.50
C PRO A 15 12.87 -9.39 16.97
N GLY A 16 14.09 -8.86 17.03
CA GLY A 16 15.21 -9.55 17.66
C GLY A 16 15.67 -10.83 16.96
N ALA A 17 16.07 -10.76 15.69
CA ALA A 17 17.02 -11.73 15.15
C ALA A 17 18.42 -11.11 15.23
N GLY A 18 19.08 -11.26 16.38
CA GLY A 18 20.53 -11.27 16.39
C GLY A 18 20.99 -12.37 15.44
N GLY A 19 21.54 -11.99 14.27
CA GLY A 19 22.23 -12.92 13.38
C GLY A 19 21.56 -13.30 12.06
N MET A 20 20.93 -12.38 11.32
CA MET A 20 20.92 -12.50 9.85
C MET A 20 21.93 -11.54 9.22
N PRO A 21 22.65 -11.95 8.16
CA PRO A 21 23.56 -11.04 7.47
C PRO A 21 22.71 -9.95 6.83
N LYS A 22 23.08 -8.70 7.11
CA LYS A 22 22.57 -7.52 6.40
C LYS A 22 22.58 -7.83 4.88
N PRO A 23 21.57 -7.39 4.10
CA PRO A 23 21.71 -7.40 2.65
C PRO A 23 23.06 -6.75 2.33
N TRP A 24 23.87 -7.42 1.53
CA TRP A 24 25.21 -6.93 1.20
C TRP A 24 25.04 -5.71 0.29
N VAL A 25 24.86 -4.56 0.91
CA VAL A 25 25.09 -3.26 0.29
C VAL A 25 26.60 -3.19 0.12
N SER A 26 27.06 -3.14 -1.14
CA SER A 26 28.46 -2.86 -1.42
C SER A 26 28.83 -1.60 -0.63
N PRO A 27 29.81 -1.67 0.30
CA PRO A 27 30.24 -0.50 1.05
C PRO A 27 31.00 0.50 0.16
N TYR A 28 31.17 0.17 -1.13
CA TYR A 28 31.83 1.00 -2.13
C TYR A 28 30.82 1.79 -2.95
N PRO A 29 31.11 3.08 -3.22
CA PRO A 29 30.39 3.85 -4.22
C PRO A 29 30.42 3.12 -5.58
N SER A 30 29.38 3.28 -6.40
CA SER A 30 29.43 2.78 -7.79
C SER A 30 30.62 3.42 -8.51
N LEU A 31 31.33 2.68 -9.37
CA LEU A 31 32.56 3.15 -10.03
C LEU A 31 32.37 4.50 -10.75
N SER A 32 31.16 4.80 -11.23
CA SER A 32 30.79 6.09 -11.83
C SER A 32 30.81 7.27 -10.85
N SER A 33 30.60 7.03 -9.56
CA SER A 33 30.63 8.07 -8.51
C SER A 33 32.05 8.40 -8.00
N ILE A 34 33.06 7.62 -8.42
CA ILE A 34 34.49 7.78 -8.04
C ILE A 34 35.28 8.51 -9.15
N GLY A 35 34.61 9.03 -10.18
CA GLY A 35 35.27 9.76 -11.28
C GLY A 35 35.95 8.87 -12.32
N TYR A 36 35.64 7.57 -12.35
CA TYR A 36 36.00 6.73 -13.48
C TYR A 36 35.16 7.09 -14.70
N PRO A 37 35.76 7.29 -15.89
CA PRO A 37 34.97 7.45 -17.10
C PRO A 37 34.16 6.16 -17.33
N PRO A 38 32.90 6.27 -17.80
CA PRO A 38 32.14 5.08 -18.19
C PRO A 38 32.96 4.32 -19.22
N SER A 39 32.97 2.99 -19.14
CA SER A 39 33.66 2.16 -20.12
C SER A 39 33.21 2.55 -21.52
N THR A 40 34.07 3.20 -22.29
CA THR A 40 33.79 3.48 -23.70
C THR A 40 33.74 2.14 -24.42
N ARG A 41 32.56 1.81 -24.94
CA ARG A 41 32.41 0.67 -25.84
C ARG A 41 33.26 0.98 -27.07
N SER A 42 34.28 0.17 -27.37
CA SER A 42 35.06 0.37 -28.58
C SER A 42 34.13 0.25 -29.79
N ALA A 43 34.28 1.17 -30.76
CA ALA A 43 33.43 1.23 -31.94
C ALA A 43 33.64 0.05 -32.92
N ASP A 44 34.62 -0.80 -32.66
CA ASP A 44 34.88 -1.99 -33.46
C ASP A 44 34.05 -3.18 -32.98
N GLU A 45 32.87 -3.33 -33.55
CA GLU A 45 31.94 -4.47 -33.30
C GLU A 45 32.57 -5.84 -33.62
N ARG A 46 33.72 -5.90 -34.30
CA ARG A 46 34.40 -7.16 -34.66
C ARG A 46 35.19 -7.81 -33.52
N PHE A 47 35.46 -7.10 -32.42
CA PHE A 47 36.21 -7.65 -31.27
C PHE A 47 35.34 -7.97 -30.05
N ALA A 48 34.05 -7.65 -30.08
CA ALA A 48 33.16 -7.82 -28.93
C ALA A 48 32.86 -9.30 -28.56
N SER A 49 33.13 -10.25 -29.45
CA SER A 49 32.87 -11.68 -29.21
C SER A 49 34.08 -12.49 -28.74
N ALA A 50 35.30 -11.93 -28.70
CA ALA A 50 36.52 -12.73 -28.57
C ALA A 50 37.28 -12.61 -27.23
N VAL A 51 36.88 -11.74 -26.29
CA VAL A 51 37.61 -11.58 -25.02
C VAL A 51 36.68 -11.74 -23.82
N TRP A 52 36.25 -12.98 -23.59
CA TRP A 52 35.61 -13.42 -22.34
C TRP A 52 36.67 -13.85 -21.31
N HIS A 53 37.72 -13.05 -21.14
CA HIS A 53 38.68 -13.20 -20.06
C HIS A 53 38.67 -11.94 -19.22
N ARG A 54 38.14 -12.07 -18.00
CA ARG A 54 38.21 -11.07 -16.94
C ARG A 54 39.63 -10.51 -16.89
N THR A 55 39.79 -9.23 -17.24
CA THR A 55 40.99 -8.48 -16.91
C THR A 55 41.03 -8.37 -15.39
N PHE A 56 41.80 -9.25 -14.74
CA PHE A 56 42.10 -9.10 -13.32
C PHE A 56 42.94 -7.83 -13.17
N ASN A 57 42.29 -6.72 -12.81
CA ASN A 57 43.00 -5.55 -12.33
C ASN A 57 43.65 -5.92 -11.00
N HIS A 58 44.98 -5.84 -10.95
CA HIS A 58 45.73 -6.04 -9.73
C HIS A 58 45.39 -4.92 -8.75
N ILE A 59 44.56 -5.22 -7.74
CA ILE A 59 44.24 -4.27 -6.68
C ILE A 59 45.45 -4.23 -5.76
N ASP A 60 46.16 -3.10 -5.73
CA ASP A 60 47.19 -2.86 -4.72
C ASP A 60 46.50 -2.69 -3.36
N TYR A 61 46.51 -3.78 -2.59
CA TYR A 61 45.85 -3.86 -1.30
C TYR A 61 46.41 -2.86 -0.28
N ALA A 62 47.70 -2.49 -0.42
CA ALA A 62 48.34 -1.54 0.47
C ALA A 62 47.85 -0.11 0.20
N ALA A 63 47.80 0.30 -1.08
CA ALA A 63 47.27 1.60 -1.48
C ALA A 63 45.77 1.72 -1.15
N TYR A 64 45.02 0.64 -1.39
CA TYR A 64 43.61 0.56 -1.07
C TYR A 64 43.33 0.67 0.44
N LYS A 65 44.08 -0.07 1.26
CA LYS A 65 43.98 0.00 2.72
C LYS A 65 44.35 1.39 3.25
N ALA A 66 45.42 1.99 2.72
CA ALA A 66 45.84 3.34 3.11
C ALA A 66 44.78 4.40 2.78
N ALA A 67 44.10 4.28 1.64
CA ALA A 67 42.98 5.15 1.28
C ALA A 67 41.78 4.98 2.23
N CYS A 68 41.41 3.74 2.55
CA CYS A 68 40.35 3.47 3.54
C CYS A 68 40.69 3.96 4.95
N ASP A 69 41.95 3.83 5.38
CA ASP A 69 42.38 4.28 6.71
C ASP A 69 42.48 5.82 6.77
N ALA A 70 42.88 6.47 5.67
CA ALA A 70 42.83 7.93 5.55
C ALA A 70 41.39 8.47 5.58
N GLU A 71 40.44 7.81 4.91
CA GLU A 71 39.02 8.15 5.01
C GLU A 71 38.45 7.90 6.42
N ARG A 72 38.90 6.84 7.10
CA ARG A 72 38.47 6.51 8.46
C ARG A 72 39.00 7.54 9.48
N ALA A 73 40.21 8.06 9.26
CA ALA A 73 40.84 9.11 10.06
C ALA A 73 40.30 10.53 9.72
N ALA A 74 39.82 10.75 8.50
CA ALA A 74 39.22 12.00 8.06
C ALA A 74 37.73 12.15 8.44
N LYS A 75 37.11 11.10 9.00
CA LYS A 75 35.76 11.22 9.56
C LYS A 75 35.85 12.10 10.83
N PRO A 76 35.14 13.24 10.88
CA PRO A 76 35.09 14.02 12.10
C PRO A 76 34.59 13.14 13.24
N GLU A 77 35.17 13.35 14.43
CA GLU A 77 34.74 12.68 15.66
C GLU A 77 33.23 12.80 15.77
N ARG A 78 32.58 11.67 16.04
CA ARG A 78 31.14 11.48 15.85
C ARG A 78 30.40 12.36 16.85
N ASP A 79 30.05 13.57 16.43
CA ASP A 79 29.37 14.56 17.24
C ASP A 79 28.00 14.00 17.64
N ALA A 80 27.85 13.62 18.90
CA ALA A 80 26.66 12.91 19.40
C ALA A 80 25.39 13.76 19.21
N ASP A 81 25.55 15.08 19.18
CA ASP A 81 24.48 16.04 19.04
C ASP A 81 24.03 16.22 17.57
N VAL A 82 24.92 16.03 16.59
CA VAL A 82 24.56 16.04 15.15
C VAL A 82 23.81 14.77 14.74
N PHE A 83 24.04 13.66 15.46
CA PHE A 83 23.25 12.43 15.32
C PHE A 83 22.02 12.37 16.23
N SER A 84 21.77 13.41 17.04
CA SER A 84 20.42 13.71 17.49
C SER A 84 19.63 14.30 16.31
N VAL A 85 19.47 13.49 15.25
CA VAL A 85 18.38 13.70 14.31
C VAL A 85 17.15 13.50 15.18
N THR A 86 16.61 14.58 15.74
CA THR A 86 15.27 14.62 16.29
C THR A 86 14.42 13.86 15.29
N ALA A 87 13.95 12.69 15.71
CA ALA A 87 13.22 11.77 14.86
C ALA A 87 12.25 12.60 14.03
N SER A 88 12.37 12.53 12.70
CA SER A 88 11.54 13.26 11.73
C SER A 88 10.18 13.53 12.36
N SER A 89 9.91 14.80 12.70
CA SER A 89 8.75 15.16 13.52
C SER A 89 7.51 14.53 12.91
N TYR A 90 7.00 13.47 13.54
CA TYR A 90 5.83 12.77 13.05
C TYR A 90 4.71 13.80 12.94
N ARG A 91 4.12 13.94 11.75
CA ARG A 91 3.03 14.88 11.54
C ARG A 91 1.91 14.64 12.56
N SER A 92 1.59 15.65 13.35
CA SER A 92 0.47 15.58 14.28
C SER A 92 -0.84 15.99 13.58
N GLY A 93 -1.93 15.30 13.93
CA GLY A 93 -3.33 15.67 13.64
C GLY A 93 -3.58 16.40 12.32
N PHE A 94 -3.63 17.73 12.39
CA PHE A 94 -4.07 18.63 11.31
C PHE A 94 -3.07 18.79 10.16
N SER A 95 -1.78 18.67 10.42
CA SER A 95 -0.74 18.75 9.37
C SER A 95 -0.90 17.64 8.32
N ARG A 96 -1.39 16.47 8.74
CA ARG A 96 -1.70 15.33 7.85
C ARG A 96 -2.91 15.60 6.97
N LEU A 97 -3.95 16.24 7.52
CA LEU A 97 -5.14 16.63 6.76
C LEU A 97 -4.79 17.67 5.69
N GLY A 98 -4.00 18.69 6.06
CA GLY A 98 -3.50 19.68 5.09
C GLY A 98 -2.72 19.01 3.95
N ALA A 99 -1.87 18.03 4.29
CA ALA A 99 -1.10 17.31 3.30
C ALA A 99 -1.89 16.43 2.34
N MET A 100 -3.03 15.88 2.78
CA MET A 100 -3.94 15.19 1.85
C MET A 100 -4.35 16.11 0.69
N LEU A 101 -4.46 17.42 0.94
CA LEU A 101 -4.92 18.39 -0.07
C LEU A 101 -3.76 19.10 -0.79
N THR A 102 -2.54 19.03 -0.28
CA THR A 102 -1.39 19.79 -0.83
C THR A 102 -0.27 18.93 -1.40
N ILE A 103 -0.18 17.64 -1.03
CA ILE A 103 0.91 16.75 -1.45
C ILE A 103 0.38 15.56 -2.24
N TYR A 104 0.91 15.40 -3.46
CA TYR A 104 0.48 14.38 -4.42
C TYR A 104 1.69 13.52 -4.85
N PRO A 105 2.08 12.50 -4.05
CA PRO A 105 3.23 11.65 -4.32
C PRO A 105 2.89 10.59 -5.38
N TYR A 106 2.64 11.02 -6.62
CA TYR A 106 2.20 10.17 -7.72
C TYR A 106 3.22 9.07 -8.13
N ARG A 107 4.45 9.13 -7.63
CA ARG A 107 5.48 8.08 -7.81
C ARG A 107 5.49 7.06 -6.67
N ASP A 108 4.79 7.29 -5.57
CA ASP A 108 4.68 6.33 -4.47
C ASP A 108 3.55 5.34 -4.74
N MET A 109 3.90 4.05 -4.88
CA MET A 109 2.91 3.02 -5.13
C MET A 109 1.89 2.89 -3.99
N GLY A 110 2.29 3.06 -2.73
CA GLY A 110 1.37 3.02 -1.59
C GLY A 110 0.30 4.11 -1.65
N TRP A 111 0.65 5.30 -2.17
CA TRP A 111 -0.31 6.38 -2.39
C TRP A 111 -1.24 6.06 -3.56
N LEU A 112 -0.69 5.60 -4.69
CA LEU A 112 -1.48 5.21 -5.86
C LEU A 112 -2.47 4.09 -5.52
N VAL A 113 -2.06 3.06 -4.77
CA VAL A 113 -2.91 1.99 -4.25
C VAL A 113 -4.11 2.56 -3.51
N THR A 114 -3.87 3.57 -2.68
CA THR A 114 -4.91 4.23 -1.87
C THR A 114 -5.88 5.00 -2.76
N MET A 115 -5.40 5.75 -3.75
CA MET A 115 -6.25 6.49 -4.69
C MET A 115 -7.12 5.55 -5.54
N VAL A 116 -6.56 4.46 -6.05
CA VAL A 116 -7.31 3.44 -6.82
C VAL A 116 -8.37 2.78 -5.93
N PHE A 117 -8.06 2.52 -4.65
CA PHE A 117 -9.02 1.97 -3.70
C PHE A 117 -10.16 2.96 -3.37
N ILE A 118 -9.86 4.26 -3.25
CA ILE A 118 -10.88 5.32 -3.10
C ILE A 118 -11.81 5.32 -4.31
N ALA A 119 -11.25 5.32 -5.53
CA ALA A 119 -12.05 5.31 -6.76
C ALA A 119 -12.97 4.08 -6.83
N GLY A 120 -12.47 2.88 -6.50
CA GLY A 120 -13.29 1.68 -6.42
C GLY A 120 -14.41 1.77 -5.37
N SER A 121 -14.11 2.38 -4.21
CA SER A 121 -15.09 2.58 -3.13
C SER A 121 -16.19 3.57 -3.53
N ILE A 122 -15.84 4.65 -4.25
CA ILE A 122 -16.80 5.59 -4.83
C ILE A 122 -17.71 4.88 -5.83
N CYS A 123 -17.16 4.02 -6.70
CA CYS A 123 -17.98 3.22 -7.61
C CYS A 123 -19.01 2.37 -6.86
N PHE A 124 -18.63 1.70 -5.77
CA PHE A 124 -19.59 0.94 -4.97
C PHE A 124 -20.61 1.79 -4.22
N CYS A 125 -20.25 2.99 -3.75
CA CYS A 125 -21.21 3.94 -3.19
C CYS A 125 -22.25 4.35 -4.25
N LEU A 126 -21.78 4.72 -5.45
CA LEU A 126 -22.65 5.07 -6.57
C LEU A 126 -23.53 3.90 -6.98
N ASN A 127 -23.00 2.68 -7.03
CA ASN A 127 -23.77 1.48 -7.31
C ASN A 127 -24.93 1.29 -6.32
N GLY A 128 -24.64 1.40 -5.02
CA GLY A 128 -25.65 1.33 -3.97
C GLY A 128 -26.71 2.43 -4.12
N ILE A 129 -26.30 3.68 -4.39
CA ILE A 129 -27.19 4.82 -4.61
C ILE A 129 -28.09 4.61 -5.82
N PHE A 130 -27.52 4.25 -6.97
CA PHE A 130 -28.25 4.04 -8.22
C PHE A 130 -29.25 2.89 -8.09
N THR A 131 -28.93 1.87 -7.30
CA THR A 131 -29.86 0.76 -7.04
C THR A 131 -30.94 1.17 -6.04
N LEU A 132 -30.59 1.90 -4.98
CA LEU A 132 -31.49 2.19 -3.86
C LEU A 132 -32.51 3.29 -4.17
N ILE A 133 -32.11 4.37 -4.86
CA ILE A 133 -32.96 5.55 -5.06
C ILE A 133 -34.30 5.19 -5.73
N PRO A 134 -34.32 4.49 -6.88
CA PRO A 134 -35.58 4.18 -7.56
C PRO A 134 -36.43 3.13 -6.83
N LEU A 135 -35.81 2.28 -6.01
CA LEU A 135 -36.53 1.36 -5.12
C LEU A 135 -37.27 2.09 -4.00
N LEU A 136 -36.76 3.24 -3.55
CA LEU A 136 -37.41 4.06 -2.52
C LEU A 136 -38.45 5.02 -3.11
N SER A 137 -38.17 5.58 -4.28
CA SER A 137 -39.08 6.46 -5.00
C SER A 137 -38.96 6.23 -6.51
N PRO A 138 -39.94 5.56 -7.15
CA PRO A 138 -39.94 5.32 -8.59
C PRO A 138 -39.87 6.61 -9.43
N ALA A 139 -40.27 7.75 -8.87
CA ALA A 139 -40.18 9.05 -9.53
C ALA A 139 -38.74 9.57 -9.70
N LEU A 140 -37.77 8.97 -9.00
CA LEU A 140 -36.34 9.29 -9.08
C LEU A 140 -35.57 8.34 -10.01
N ASP A 141 -36.27 7.50 -10.78
CA ASP A 141 -35.68 6.75 -11.87
C ASP A 141 -35.11 7.69 -12.94
N PHE A 142 -34.04 7.28 -13.60
CA PHE A 142 -33.34 8.09 -14.60
C PHE A 142 -32.89 7.25 -15.81
N PRO A 143 -32.89 7.84 -17.02
CA PRO A 143 -32.43 7.13 -18.22
C PRO A 143 -31.00 6.60 -18.06
N GLY A 144 -30.81 5.29 -18.30
CA GLY A 144 -29.51 4.64 -18.20
C GLY A 144 -29.13 4.14 -16.80
N GLN A 145 -30.06 4.10 -15.85
CA GLN A 145 -29.84 3.57 -14.50
C GLN A 145 -29.19 2.18 -14.50
N ASP A 146 -29.75 1.22 -15.26
CA ASP A 146 -29.22 -0.15 -15.34
C ASP A 146 -27.77 -0.20 -15.82
N ALA A 147 -27.44 0.62 -16.83
CA ALA A 147 -26.08 0.76 -17.32
C ALA A 147 -25.16 1.37 -16.25
N GLY A 148 -25.65 2.38 -15.50
CA GLY A 148 -24.95 2.98 -14.37
C GLY A 148 -24.66 1.97 -13.26
N ILE A 149 -25.64 1.15 -12.88
CA ILE A 149 -25.49 0.07 -11.88
C ILE A 149 -24.42 -0.92 -12.34
N GLN A 150 -24.52 -1.44 -13.57
CA GLN A 150 -23.56 -2.43 -14.06
C GLN A 150 -22.14 -1.87 -14.22
N THR A 151 -22.02 -0.64 -14.72
CA THR A 151 -20.73 0.03 -14.91
C THR A 151 -20.04 0.27 -13.57
N THR A 152 -20.75 0.83 -12.59
CA THR A 152 -20.19 1.11 -11.26
C THR A 152 -19.81 -0.16 -10.51
N LYS A 153 -20.61 -1.23 -10.59
CA LYS A 153 -20.26 -2.53 -10.00
C LYS A 153 -19.01 -3.13 -10.62
N THR A 154 -18.93 -3.13 -11.95
CA THR A 154 -17.81 -3.72 -12.70
C THR A 154 -16.52 -2.93 -12.50
N LEU A 155 -16.58 -1.61 -12.63
CA LEU A 155 -15.45 -0.73 -12.42
C LEU A 155 -14.97 -0.78 -10.96
N GLY A 156 -15.89 -0.80 -9.98
CA GLY A 156 -15.56 -0.95 -8.57
C GLY A 156 -14.80 -2.24 -8.28
N GLY A 157 -15.29 -3.37 -8.79
CA GLY A 157 -14.60 -4.67 -8.67
C GLY A 157 -13.20 -4.64 -9.28
N ALA A 158 -13.08 -4.14 -10.52
CA ALA A 158 -11.82 -4.07 -11.24
C ALA A 158 -10.79 -3.17 -10.53
N LEU A 159 -11.22 -2.01 -10.02
CA LEU A 159 -10.36 -1.10 -9.25
C LEU A 159 -9.91 -1.73 -7.92
N PHE A 160 -10.76 -2.52 -7.25
CA PHE A 160 -10.35 -3.27 -6.06
C PHE A 160 -9.32 -4.36 -6.38
N ALA A 161 -9.49 -5.10 -7.47
CA ALA A 161 -8.50 -6.07 -7.93
C ALA A 161 -7.16 -5.38 -8.27
N LEU A 162 -7.21 -4.27 -9.02
CA LEU A 162 -6.05 -3.48 -9.39
C LEU A 162 -5.32 -2.92 -8.15
N SER A 163 -6.05 -2.33 -7.21
CA SER A 163 -5.50 -1.84 -5.95
C SER A 163 -4.84 -2.96 -5.14
N GLY A 164 -5.47 -4.14 -5.08
CA GLY A 164 -4.88 -5.32 -4.43
C GLY A 164 -3.56 -5.74 -5.06
N LEU A 165 -3.50 -5.83 -6.40
CA LEU A 165 -2.27 -6.15 -7.13
C LEU A 165 -1.17 -5.10 -6.90
N MET A 166 -1.52 -3.82 -7.03
CA MET A 166 -0.61 -2.72 -6.78
C MET A 166 -0.12 -2.72 -5.33
N GLY A 167 -0.94 -3.14 -4.37
CA GLY A 167 -0.54 -3.33 -2.98
C GLY A 167 0.55 -4.39 -2.85
N LEU A 168 0.38 -5.56 -3.49
CA LEU A 168 1.43 -6.59 -3.52
C LEU A 168 2.76 -6.06 -4.10
N LEU A 169 2.68 -5.24 -5.16
CA LEU A 169 3.86 -4.59 -5.75
C LEU A 169 4.48 -3.53 -4.83
N ALA A 170 3.66 -2.75 -4.13
CA ALA A 170 4.11 -1.79 -3.13
C ALA A 170 4.86 -2.50 -2.00
N ALA A 171 4.39 -3.68 -1.59
CA ALA A 171 5.01 -4.50 -0.55
C ALA A 171 6.47 -4.82 -0.86
N PHE A 172 6.76 -5.18 -2.10
CA PHE A 172 8.12 -5.49 -2.52
C PHE A 172 9.04 -4.27 -2.35
N ASN A 173 8.53 -3.07 -2.60
CA ASN A 173 9.33 -1.86 -2.71
C ASN A 173 9.38 -1.02 -1.43
N VAL A 174 8.79 -1.51 -0.35
CA VAL A 174 8.49 -0.69 0.82
C VAL A 174 9.73 -0.25 1.62
N ASP A 175 10.80 -1.06 1.60
CA ASP A 175 12.08 -0.81 2.29
C ASP A 175 13.27 -0.74 1.32
N ARG A 176 13.01 -0.42 0.04
CA ARG A 176 14.06 -0.39 -1.01
C ARG A 176 14.53 1.02 -1.38
N GLY A 177 13.96 2.06 -0.77
CA GLY A 177 14.44 3.41 -1.01
C GLY A 177 15.85 3.63 -0.44
N VAL A 178 16.66 4.40 -1.17
CA VAL A 178 17.98 4.82 -0.68
C VAL A 178 17.80 5.80 0.49
N LEU A 179 18.33 5.42 1.65
CA LEU A 179 18.42 6.30 2.82
C LEU A 179 19.66 7.18 2.70
N ASP A 180 19.50 8.49 2.88
CA ASP A 180 20.57 9.47 3.05
C ASP A 180 21.00 9.45 4.52
N PRO A 181 22.21 8.95 4.85
CA PRO A 181 22.67 8.83 6.24
C PRO A 181 22.79 10.19 6.97
N LYS A 182 22.79 11.31 6.23
CA LYS A 182 22.88 12.66 6.79
C LYS A 182 21.51 13.29 7.07
N LYS A 183 20.44 12.79 6.47
CA LYS A 183 19.09 13.40 6.54
C LYS A 183 18.04 12.48 7.12
N ASP A 184 18.20 11.18 6.94
CA ASP A 184 17.19 10.21 7.29
C ASP A 184 17.54 9.45 8.56
N ALA A 185 16.52 9.22 9.39
CA ALA A 185 16.65 8.28 10.47
C ALA A 185 17.00 6.88 9.92
N PRO A 186 17.78 6.07 10.66
CA PRO A 186 18.13 4.71 10.25
C PRO A 186 16.93 3.80 9.96
N ASP A 187 15.76 4.15 10.48
CA ASP A 187 14.49 3.45 10.32
C ASP A 187 13.43 4.29 9.59
N ALA A 188 13.82 5.38 8.92
CA ALA A 188 12.91 6.20 8.15
C ALA A 188 12.19 5.39 7.06
N TYR A 189 10.89 5.60 6.93
CA TYR A 189 10.13 5.01 5.84
C TYR A 189 10.49 5.68 4.51
N LYS A 190 11.18 4.93 3.65
CA LYS A 190 11.47 5.32 2.27
C LYS A 190 11.21 4.17 1.31
N PRO A 191 10.04 4.16 0.64
CA PRO A 191 9.78 3.18 -0.39
C PRO A 191 10.61 3.50 -1.65
N ALA A 192 10.97 2.47 -2.42
CA ALA A 192 11.43 2.68 -3.79
C ALA A 192 10.27 3.28 -4.59
N LEU A 193 10.54 4.40 -5.25
CA LEU A 193 9.54 5.12 -6.04
C LEU A 193 9.39 4.47 -7.42
N LEU A 194 8.21 4.56 -7.99
CA LEU A 194 7.94 4.07 -9.34
C LEU A 194 8.90 4.73 -10.34
N GLY A 195 9.58 3.88 -11.13
CA GLY A 195 10.58 4.30 -12.11
C GLY A 195 11.92 4.77 -11.51
N SER A 196 12.18 4.49 -10.23
CA SER A 196 13.54 4.59 -9.67
C SER A 196 14.33 3.31 -9.95
N ASP A 197 15.67 3.40 -9.91
CA ASP A 197 16.56 2.25 -10.16
C ASP A 197 16.36 1.12 -9.13
N GLU A 198 15.90 1.47 -7.93
CA GLU A 198 15.62 0.52 -6.84
C GLU A 198 14.24 -0.16 -6.95
N TRP A 199 13.41 0.26 -7.92
CA TRP A 199 12.08 -0.31 -8.10
C TRP A 199 12.16 -1.71 -8.68
N VAL A 200 11.48 -2.64 -8.02
CA VAL A 200 11.43 -4.04 -8.42
C VAL A 200 9.98 -4.47 -8.59
N TRP A 201 9.66 -5.00 -9.77
CA TRP A 201 8.32 -5.52 -10.08
C TRP A 201 8.03 -6.88 -9.44
N TRP A 202 9.06 -7.67 -9.14
CA TRP A 202 8.91 -8.99 -8.55
C TRP A 202 10.03 -9.31 -7.57
N ALA A 203 9.67 -9.67 -6.33
CA ALA A 203 10.66 -10.13 -5.35
C ALA A 203 11.31 -11.45 -5.79
N ASN A 204 12.59 -11.64 -5.43
CA ASN A 204 13.25 -12.92 -5.67
C ASN A 204 12.55 -14.05 -4.88
N TRP A 205 12.55 -15.28 -5.39
CA TRP A 205 11.85 -16.41 -4.78
C TRP A 205 12.24 -16.65 -3.32
N TYR A 206 13.53 -16.52 -3.00
CA TYR A 206 14.02 -16.65 -1.63
C TYR A 206 13.38 -15.62 -0.70
N GLU A 207 13.36 -14.35 -1.11
CA GLU A 207 12.76 -13.25 -0.35
C GLU A 207 11.24 -13.38 -0.24
N LEU A 208 10.57 -13.77 -1.33
CA LEU A 208 9.15 -14.09 -1.35
C LEU A 208 8.81 -15.16 -0.31
N ARG A 209 9.60 -16.23 -0.23
CA ARG A 209 9.34 -17.37 0.67
C ARG A 209 9.73 -17.10 2.12
N THR A 210 10.77 -16.29 2.37
CA THR A 210 11.34 -16.10 3.71
C THR A 210 10.89 -14.80 4.40
N VAL A 211 10.53 -13.78 3.63
CA VAL A 211 10.14 -12.45 4.16
C VAL A 211 8.66 -12.18 3.94
N PHE A 212 8.21 -12.26 2.68
CA PHE A 212 6.85 -11.84 2.32
C PHE A 212 5.77 -12.86 2.72
N LEU A 213 5.87 -14.11 2.29
CA LEU A 213 4.86 -15.13 2.60
C LEU A 213 4.67 -15.42 4.11
N PRO A 214 5.70 -15.30 4.97
CA PRO A 214 5.50 -15.37 6.42
C PRO A 214 4.75 -14.17 7.01
N SER A 215 4.82 -13.00 6.38
CA SER A 215 4.18 -11.78 6.85
C SER A 215 2.65 -11.84 6.76
N LEU A 216 1.97 -11.61 7.88
CA LEU A 216 0.51 -11.53 7.93
C LEU A 216 -0.03 -10.37 7.10
N ALA A 217 0.70 -9.25 7.02
CA ALA A 217 0.30 -8.11 6.20
C ALA A 217 0.32 -8.47 4.70
N PHE A 218 1.36 -9.18 4.25
CA PHE A 218 1.44 -9.65 2.87
C PHE A 218 0.35 -10.67 2.54
N ARG A 219 0.08 -11.61 3.45
CA ARG A 219 -1.05 -12.56 3.32
C ARG A 219 -2.40 -11.84 3.21
N ALA A 220 -2.63 -10.82 4.04
CA ALA A 220 -3.83 -10.00 3.95
C ALA A 220 -3.91 -9.28 2.59
N GLY A 221 -2.79 -8.83 2.04
CA GLY A 221 -2.72 -8.29 0.67
C GLY A 221 -3.12 -9.31 -0.40
N ILE A 222 -2.64 -10.55 -0.31
CA ILE A 222 -3.01 -11.63 -1.25
C ILE A 222 -4.52 -11.89 -1.18
N LEU A 223 -5.06 -12.04 0.03
CA LEU A 223 -6.50 -12.26 0.24
C LEU A 223 -7.33 -11.13 -0.38
N GLN A 224 -6.90 -9.87 -0.25
CA GLN A 224 -7.60 -8.72 -0.85
C GLN A 224 -7.54 -8.71 -2.38
N PHE A 225 -6.38 -9.05 -2.96
CA PHE A 225 -6.25 -9.16 -4.41
C PHE A 225 -7.19 -10.24 -4.96
N LEU A 226 -7.24 -11.42 -4.32
CA LEU A 226 -8.15 -12.49 -4.68
C LEU A 226 -9.62 -12.11 -4.46
N ALA A 227 -9.90 -11.34 -3.41
CA ALA A 227 -11.24 -10.83 -3.11
C ALA A 227 -11.75 -9.87 -4.20
N GLY A 228 -10.96 -8.86 -4.55
CA GLY A 228 -11.28 -7.91 -5.63
C GLY A 228 -11.43 -8.62 -6.99
N SER A 229 -10.58 -9.60 -7.26
CA SER A 229 -10.67 -10.42 -8.47
C SER A 229 -11.99 -11.21 -8.52
N SER A 230 -12.40 -11.82 -7.41
CA SER A 230 -13.67 -12.56 -7.30
C SER A 230 -14.88 -11.65 -7.48
N PHE A 231 -14.85 -10.43 -6.93
CA PHE A 231 -15.89 -9.43 -7.19
C PHE A 231 -15.94 -8.97 -8.64
N THR A 232 -14.78 -8.83 -9.30
CA THR A 232 -14.72 -8.50 -10.72
C THR A 232 -15.38 -9.60 -11.56
N VAL A 233 -15.08 -10.87 -11.26
CA VAL A 233 -15.71 -12.02 -11.94
C VAL A 233 -17.23 -12.00 -11.74
N SER A 234 -17.71 -11.80 -10.51
CA SER A 234 -19.15 -11.67 -10.21
C SER A 234 -19.82 -10.52 -10.97
N ALA A 235 -19.15 -9.37 -11.05
CA ALA A 235 -19.67 -8.18 -11.70
C ALA A 235 -19.77 -8.36 -13.22
N VAL A 236 -18.68 -8.82 -13.85
CA VAL A 236 -18.63 -9.09 -15.30
C VAL A 236 -19.66 -10.15 -15.70
N SER A 237 -19.82 -11.19 -14.89
CA SER A 237 -20.83 -12.24 -15.10
C SER A 237 -22.27 -11.73 -15.06
N GLY A 238 -22.51 -10.59 -14.39
CA GLY A 238 -23.82 -9.95 -14.29
C GLY A 238 -24.16 -9.01 -15.46
N ILE A 239 -23.23 -8.77 -16.39
CA ILE A 239 -23.46 -7.91 -17.56
C ILE A 239 -24.36 -8.66 -18.56
N PRO A 240 -25.48 -8.04 -19.01
CA PRO A 240 -26.34 -8.64 -20.02
C PRO A 240 -25.56 -9.00 -21.30
N GLY A 241 -25.70 -10.24 -21.77
CA GLY A 241 -25.06 -10.73 -22.98
C GLY A 241 -23.65 -11.33 -22.80
N VAL A 242 -23.06 -11.28 -21.59
CA VAL A 242 -21.75 -11.92 -21.33
C VAL A 242 -21.88 -13.41 -21.03
N LEU A 243 -22.84 -13.79 -20.18
CA LEU A 243 -23.14 -15.18 -19.84
C LEU A 243 -24.63 -15.46 -19.95
N ASP A 244 -24.98 -16.66 -20.39
CA ASP A 244 -26.35 -17.17 -20.29
C ASP A 244 -26.62 -17.64 -18.85
N LEU A 245 -27.38 -16.85 -18.12
CA LEU A 245 -27.78 -17.14 -16.73
C LEU A 245 -29.14 -17.84 -16.62
N SER A 246 -29.71 -18.30 -17.75
CA SER A 246 -31.02 -18.99 -17.77
C SER A 246 -30.99 -20.32 -17.03
N HIS A 247 -29.85 -21.00 -17.00
CA HIS A 247 -29.70 -22.23 -16.26
C HIS A 247 -29.84 -21.99 -14.74
N PRO A 248 -30.64 -22.77 -14.00
CA PRO A 248 -30.96 -22.52 -12.58
C PRO A 248 -29.74 -22.34 -11.66
N SER A 249 -28.62 -22.98 -11.99
CA SER A 249 -27.36 -22.89 -11.21
C SER A 249 -26.39 -21.81 -11.72
N ALA A 250 -26.55 -21.26 -12.92
CA ALA A 250 -25.57 -20.35 -13.52
C ALA A 250 -25.43 -19.06 -12.70
N GLY A 251 -26.54 -18.46 -12.25
CA GLY A 251 -26.49 -17.28 -11.38
C GLY A 251 -25.85 -17.55 -10.02
N ILE A 252 -25.94 -18.78 -9.50
CA ILE A 252 -25.25 -19.16 -8.26
C ILE A 252 -23.75 -19.25 -8.54
N ILE A 253 -23.35 -20.03 -9.55
CA ILE A 253 -21.95 -20.33 -9.86
C ILE A 253 -21.17 -19.08 -10.25
N PHE A 254 -21.72 -18.24 -11.11
CA PHE A 254 -20.98 -17.13 -11.73
C PHE A 254 -21.17 -15.79 -11.03
N VAL A 255 -22.32 -15.56 -10.37
CA VAL A 255 -22.60 -14.26 -9.73
C VAL A 255 -22.48 -14.38 -8.22
N THR A 256 -23.18 -15.33 -7.60
CA THR A 256 -23.31 -15.39 -6.13
C THR A 256 -22.08 -15.99 -5.45
N SER A 257 -21.54 -17.10 -5.98
CA SER A 257 -20.37 -17.77 -5.40
C SER A 257 -19.12 -16.88 -5.39
N PRO A 258 -18.74 -16.18 -6.49
CA PRO A 258 -17.57 -15.31 -6.45
C PRO A 258 -17.77 -14.10 -5.53
N LEU A 259 -19.01 -13.63 -5.37
CA LEU A 259 -19.36 -12.58 -4.41
C LEU A 259 -19.18 -13.06 -2.95
N LEU A 260 -19.62 -14.27 -2.62
CA LEU A 260 -19.42 -14.89 -1.30
C LEU A 260 -17.94 -15.14 -1.00
N ILE A 261 -17.20 -15.69 -1.98
CA ILE A 261 -15.76 -15.92 -1.87
C ILE A 261 -15.04 -14.58 -1.67
N GLY A 262 -15.36 -13.58 -2.48
CA GLY A 262 -14.77 -12.24 -2.39
C GLY A 262 -15.03 -11.57 -1.04
N GLY A 263 -16.28 -11.58 -0.58
CA GLY A 263 -16.66 -11.04 0.73
C GLY A 263 -15.95 -11.76 1.87
N GLY A 264 -15.89 -13.10 1.83
CA GLY A 264 -15.20 -13.90 2.85
C GLY A 264 -13.69 -13.61 2.92
N LEU A 265 -13.03 -13.53 1.76
CA LEU A 265 -11.61 -13.20 1.69
C LEU A 265 -11.32 -11.79 2.23
N PHE A 266 -12.15 -10.79 1.91
CA PHE A 266 -12.01 -9.45 2.49
C PHE A 266 -12.25 -9.42 4.00
N VAL A 267 -13.22 -10.18 4.51
CA VAL A 267 -13.46 -10.27 5.97
C VAL A 267 -12.24 -10.85 6.68
N ILE A 268 -11.67 -11.95 6.17
CA ILE A 268 -10.46 -12.55 6.73
C ILE A 268 -9.29 -11.56 6.68
N ALA A 269 -9.10 -10.87 5.54
CA ALA A 269 -8.07 -9.85 5.42
C ALA A 269 -8.25 -8.70 6.43
N GLY A 270 -9.49 -8.26 6.66
CA GLY A 270 -9.81 -7.21 7.63
C GLY A 270 -9.52 -7.61 9.06
N LEU A 271 -9.88 -8.84 9.43
CA LEU A 271 -9.57 -9.40 10.74
C LEU A 271 -8.05 -9.50 10.97
N LEU A 272 -7.28 -9.94 9.96
CA LEU A 272 -5.82 -9.95 10.02
C LEU A 272 -5.25 -8.54 10.21
N MET A 273 -5.80 -7.54 9.50
CA MET A 273 -5.36 -6.16 9.64
C MET A 273 -5.68 -5.58 11.02
N ILE A 274 -6.87 -5.84 11.58
CA ILE A 274 -7.23 -5.41 12.94
C ILE A 274 -6.30 -6.07 13.95
N TYR A 275 -6.08 -7.39 13.84
CA TYR A 275 -5.16 -8.13 14.70
C TYR A 275 -3.75 -7.51 14.70
N LEU A 276 -3.25 -7.12 13.52
CA LEU A 276 -1.95 -6.45 13.38
C LEU A 276 -1.93 -5.00 13.92
N SER A 277 -3.07 -4.39 14.24
CA SER A 277 -3.13 -2.99 14.70
C SER A 277 -2.99 -2.84 16.21
N GLN A 278 -3.24 -3.93 16.95
CA GLN A 278 -3.43 -3.89 18.39
C GLN A 278 -2.44 -4.82 19.08
N ASP A 279 -1.92 -4.41 20.24
CA ASP A 279 -0.89 -5.18 20.96
C ASP A 279 -1.47 -6.44 21.61
N LYS A 280 -2.73 -6.33 22.06
CA LYS A 280 -3.48 -7.41 22.68
C LYS A 280 -4.74 -7.63 21.85
N TRP A 281 -4.96 -8.88 21.42
CA TRP A 281 -6.08 -9.23 20.54
C TRP A 281 -7.47 -8.87 21.09
N TYR A 282 -7.59 -8.77 22.42
CA TYR A 282 -8.84 -8.48 23.12
C TYR A 282 -9.00 -6.99 23.54
N ILE A 283 -7.99 -6.13 23.30
CA ILE A 283 -8.07 -4.70 23.67
C ILE A 283 -8.06 -3.86 22.39
N PRO A 284 -9.23 -3.36 21.94
CA PRO A 284 -9.32 -2.57 20.72
C PRO A 284 -8.67 -1.19 20.90
N LYS A 285 -7.80 -0.79 19.97
CA LYS A 285 -7.19 0.55 19.92
C LYS A 285 -8.09 1.52 19.17
N ILE A 286 -9.27 1.83 19.73
CA ILE A 286 -10.32 2.61 19.03
C ILE A 286 -9.88 4.02 18.57
N LEU A 287 -8.87 4.62 19.19
CA LEU A 287 -8.36 5.94 18.80
C LEU A 287 -7.21 5.85 17.78
N ASP A 288 -6.67 4.67 17.52
CA ASP A 288 -5.60 4.49 16.54
C ASP A 288 -6.16 4.49 15.11
N ALA A 289 -5.58 5.33 14.26
CA ALA A 289 -6.00 5.43 12.86
C ALA A 289 -5.86 4.10 12.10
N SER A 290 -4.83 3.30 12.41
CA SER A 290 -4.60 2.01 11.75
C SER A 290 -5.64 0.97 12.18
N TRP A 291 -6.06 1.00 13.44
CA TRP A 291 -7.17 0.16 13.93
C TRP A 291 -8.51 0.59 13.32
N GLN A 292 -8.80 1.89 13.27
CA GLN A 292 -10.01 2.43 12.63
C GLN A 292 -10.06 2.09 11.14
N ASN A 293 -8.92 2.17 10.43
CA ASN A 293 -8.80 1.69 9.05
C ASN A 293 -9.18 0.20 8.95
N GLY A 294 -8.65 -0.65 9.82
CA GLY A 294 -9.01 -2.07 9.87
C GLY A 294 -10.50 -2.30 10.11
N LEU A 295 -11.09 -1.60 11.10
CA LEU A 295 -12.50 -1.67 11.44
C LEU A 295 -13.40 -1.30 10.25
N TRP A 296 -13.19 -0.14 9.63
CA TRP A 296 -14.05 0.32 8.54
C TRP A 296 -13.94 -0.56 7.31
N ASN A 297 -12.76 -1.11 7.03
CA ASN A 297 -12.65 -2.09 5.98
C ASN A 297 -13.34 -3.42 6.35
N LEU A 298 -13.40 -3.82 7.62
CA LEU A 298 -14.18 -4.99 8.08
C LEU A 298 -15.68 -4.73 7.95
N VAL A 299 -16.16 -3.53 8.28
CA VAL A 299 -17.55 -3.11 8.04
C VAL A 299 -17.90 -3.21 6.55
N GLY A 300 -17.03 -2.66 5.69
CA GLY A 300 -17.17 -2.75 4.24
C GLY A 300 -17.24 -4.20 3.76
N ALA A 301 -16.26 -5.01 4.16
CA ALA A 301 -16.16 -6.43 3.82
C ALA A 301 -17.37 -7.25 4.29
N GLY A 302 -17.82 -7.02 5.53
CA GLY A 302 -18.96 -7.70 6.12
C GLY A 302 -20.26 -7.38 5.39
N ALA A 303 -20.46 -6.13 4.99
CA ALA A 303 -21.61 -5.74 4.18
C ALA A 303 -21.61 -6.42 2.81
N PHE A 304 -20.48 -6.48 2.11
CA PHE A 304 -20.38 -7.21 0.83
C PHE A 304 -20.58 -8.73 0.96
N LEU A 305 -20.06 -9.33 2.04
CA LEU A 305 -20.35 -10.73 2.35
C LEU A 305 -21.86 -10.93 2.57
N ALA A 306 -22.50 -10.03 3.31
CA ALA A 306 -23.93 -10.05 3.53
C ALA A 306 -24.73 -9.85 2.22
N VAL A 307 -24.26 -9.04 1.26
CA VAL A 307 -24.86 -8.98 -0.09
C VAL A 307 -24.92 -10.37 -0.70
N GLY A 308 -23.82 -11.13 -0.67
CA GLY A 308 -23.77 -12.50 -1.20
C GLY A 308 -24.75 -13.44 -0.49
N VAL A 309 -24.83 -13.36 0.84
CA VAL A 309 -25.74 -14.20 1.65
C VAL A 309 -27.20 -13.86 1.37
N VAL A 310 -27.56 -12.57 1.39
CA VAL A 310 -28.94 -12.13 1.14
C VAL A 310 -29.34 -12.41 -0.30
N THR A 311 -28.44 -12.23 -1.27
CA THR A 311 -28.70 -12.60 -2.67
C THR A 311 -28.95 -14.09 -2.83
N LEU A 312 -28.31 -14.95 -2.03
CA LEU A 312 -28.54 -16.39 -2.06
C LEU A 312 -29.89 -16.78 -1.41
N LEU A 313 -30.19 -16.22 -0.23
CA LEU A 313 -31.31 -16.66 0.61
C LEU A 313 -32.63 -15.92 0.32
N ALA A 314 -32.57 -14.67 -0.12
CA ALA A 314 -33.71 -13.77 -0.27
C ALA A 314 -33.53 -12.85 -1.48
N LYS A 315 -33.49 -13.42 -2.69
CA LYS A 315 -33.30 -12.71 -3.97
C LYS A 315 -34.22 -11.51 -4.18
N THR A 316 -35.42 -11.53 -3.59
CA THR A 316 -36.43 -10.46 -3.70
C THR A 316 -36.21 -9.30 -2.73
N ALA A 317 -35.26 -9.41 -1.79
CA ALA A 317 -34.94 -8.36 -0.83
C ALA A 317 -34.07 -7.25 -1.46
N ALA A 318 -34.53 -6.67 -2.57
CA ALA A 318 -33.78 -5.71 -3.38
C ALA A 318 -33.32 -4.48 -2.58
N VAL A 319 -34.17 -3.95 -1.69
CA VAL A 319 -33.82 -2.81 -0.81
C VAL A 319 -32.69 -3.17 0.15
N ALA A 320 -32.73 -4.37 0.74
CA ALA A 320 -31.67 -4.83 1.65
C ALA A 320 -30.35 -5.03 0.91
N ILE A 321 -30.39 -5.65 -0.28
CA ILE A 321 -29.21 -5.84 -1.13
C ILE A 321 -28.59 -4.48 -1.51
N ALA A 322 -29.40 -3.51 -1.93
CA ALA A 322 -28.94 -2.17 -2.30
C ALA A 322 -28.36 -1.41 -1.11
N ALA A 323 -29.00 -1.46 0.06
CA ALA A 323 -28.50 -0.85 1.29
C ALA A 323 -27.17 -1.48 1.76
N LEU A 324 -27.00 -2.80 1.60
CA LEU A 324 -25.74 -3.49 1.91
C LEU A 324 -24.62 -3.12 0.93
N PHE A 325 -24.91 -2.96 -0.37
CA PHE A 325 -23.93 -2.42 -1.33
C PHE A 325 -23.47 -1.02 -0.94
N LEU A 326 -24.42 -0.14 -0.58
CA LEU A 326 -24.11 1.22 -0.13
C LEU A 326 -23.28 1.21 1.16
N THR A 327 -23.66 0.40 2.14
CA THR A 327 -22.93 0.24 3.42
C THR A 327 -21.52 -0.30 3.16
N GLY A 328 -21.38 -1.26 2.26
CA GLY A 328 -20.10 -1.81 1.82
C GLY A 328 -19.19 -0.75 1.21
N GLY A 329 -19.74 0.03 0.26
CA GLY A 329 -19.04 1.14 -0.38
C GLY A 329 -18.60 2.21 0.63
N LEU A 330 -19.48 2.64 1.52
CA LEU A 330 -19.18 3.64 2.54
C LEU A 330 -18.13 3.16 3.55
N GLY A 331 -18.22 1.90 3.98
CA GLY A 331 -17.24 1.30 4.87
C GLY A 331 -15.85 1.29 4.25
N PHE A 332 -15.72 0.83 3.00
CA PHE A 332 -14.45 0.87 2.30
C PHE A 332 -13.96 2.29 2.00
N LEU A 333 -14.86 3.23 1.68
CA LEU A 333 -14.52 4.63 1.44
C LEU A 333 -13.93 5.29 2.69
N MET A 334 -14.60 5.15 3.84
CA MET A 334 -14.10 5.66 5.12
C MET A 334 -12.72 5.08 5.44
N ALA A 335 -12.56 3.77 5.24
CA ALA A 335 -11.29 3.14 5.48
C ALA A 335 -10.18 3.65 4.54
N ALA A 336 -10.50 3.88 3.27
CA ALA A 336 -9.58 4.43 2.28
C ALA A 336 -9.14 5.87 2.60
N LEU A 337 -10.08 6.71 3.07
CA LEU A 337 -9.78 8.07 3.53
C LEU A 337 -8.86 8.06 4.76
N ILE A 338 -9.09 7.16 5.71
CA ILE A 338 -8.19 6.96 6.86
C ILE A 338 -6.82 6.45 6.39
N GLN A 339 -6.78 5.56 5.39
CA GLN A 339 -5.52 5.09 4.81
C GLN A 339 -4.72 6.25 4.18
N TRP A 340 -5.40 7.14 3.47
CA TRP A 340 -4.80 8.33 2.90
C TRP A 340 -4.25 9.24 3.99
N TYR A 341 -5.02 9.46 5.05
CA TYR A 341 -4.56 10.17 6.24
C TYR A 341 -3.32 9.53 6.88
N ILE A 342 -3.23 8.19 6.89
CA ILE A 342 -2.05 7.44 7.39
C ILE A 342 -0.82 7.66 6.54
N ILE A 343 -0.91 7.47 5.23
CA ILE A 343 0.28 7.57 4.38
C ILE A 343 0.83 8.99 4.31
N MET A 344 -0.02 10.01 4.53
CA MET A 344 0.43 11.41 4.60
C MET A 344 1.38 11.72 5.76
N GLU A 345 1.50 10.85 6.76
CA GLU A 345 2.46 11.03 7.85
C GLU A 345 3.93 11.04 7.39
N PHE A 346 4.22 10.41 6.25
CA PHE A 346 5.59 10.16 5.80
C PHE A 346 6.12 11.18 4.78
N TYR A 347 5.34 12.19 4.43
CA TYR A 347 5.79 13.24 3.52
C TYR A 347 6.13 14.51 4.30
N PRO A 348 7.22 15.23 3.97
CA PRO A 348 7.58 16.46 4.67
C PRO A 348 6.56 17.57 4.40
N THR A 349 6.22 18.36 5.43
CA THR A 349 5.66 19.71 5.24
C THR A 349 6.79 20.67 4.91
N ASP A 350 6.46 21.78 4.25
CA ASP A 350 7.34 22.93 4.16
C ASP A 350 7.92 23.23 5.56
N PRO A 351 9.26 23.31 5.74
CA PRO A 351 9.88 23.60 7.04
C PRO A 351 9.40 24.90 7.69
N TYR A 352 8.67 25.76 6.96
CA TYR A 352 8.09 27.01 7.46
C TYR A 352 6.62 26.91 7.92
N MET A 353 5.97 25.75 7.82
CA MET A 353 4.66 25.54 8.44
C MET A 353 4.81 25.01 9.87
N GLU A 354 4.73 25.92 10.85
CA GLU A 354 4.60 25.54 12.26
C GLU A 354 3.26 24.82 12.51
N ASP A 355 3.31 23.67 13.18
CA ASP A 355 2.11 22.97 13.61
C ASP A 355 1.41 23.82 14.69
N PRO A 356 0.12 24.16 14.54
CA PRO A 356 -0.60 24.97 15.53
C PRO A 356 -0.65 24.33 16.93
N ALA A 357 -0.48 23.00 17.04
CA ALA A 357 -0.33 22.34 18.34
C ALA A 357 1.02 22.65 19.01
N THR A 358 2.11 22.66 18.23
CA THR A 358 3.46 23.00 18.69
C THR A 358 3.62 24.50 18.92
N ALA A 359 2.94 25.33 18.12
CA ALA A 359 2.89 26.78 18.32
C ALA A 359 2.07 27.20 19.57
N ALA A 360 1.21 26.31 20.08
CA ALA A 360 0.43 26.52 21.30
C ALA A 360 1.13 26.04 22.58
N GLU A 361 2.22 25.27 22.46
CA GLU A 361 3.08 24.95 23.60
C GLU A 361 3.93 26.18 23.94
N ILE A 362 3.42 27.01 24.86
CA ILE A 362 4.23 28.06 25.49
C ILE A 362 5.48 27.37 26.06
N PRO A 363 6.70 27.78 25.66
CA PRO A 363 7.91 27.21 26.22
C PRO A 363 7.88 27.35 27.74
N SER A 364 8.08 26.24 28.46
CA SER A 364 8.14 26.21 29.92
C SER A 364 9.28 27.04 30.53
N GLN A 365 10.02 27.78 29.70
CA GLN A 365 11.13 28.65 30.09
C GLN A 365 10.82 30.16 30.05
N SER A 366 9.57 30.59 29.86
CA SER A 366 9.22 32.03 29.91
C SER A 366 8.66 32.52 31.25
N ILE A 367 8.87 31.78 32.35
CA ILE A 367 8.68 32.31 33.70
C ILE A 367 10.01 32.15 34.44
N TYR A 368 10.93 33.10 34.22
CA TYR A 368 11.76 33.77 35.22
C TYR A 368 12.48 34.96 34.57
#